data_AF-A0AAN6DKN7-F1
#
_entry.id   AF-A0AAN6DKN7-F1
#
_cell.length_a   1.000
_cell.length_b   1.000
_cell.length_c   1.000
_cell.angle_alpha   90.00
_cell.angle_beta   90.00
_cell.angle_gamma   90.00
#
_symmetry.space_group_name_H-M   'P 1'
#
loop_
_entity.id
_entity.type
_entity.pdbx_description
1 polymer ?
#
loop_
_entity_poly.entity_id
_entity_poly.type
_entity_poly.pdbx_seq_one_letter_code
_entity_poly.pdbx_strand_id
1 'polypeptide(L)'
;MRFGRKRRKLDLKTSSNDITFGRLKHHQIGAHDLTFEDQELKQTYNHRKVLPGRQSPVKETGSLKRICSSRIAHAAELITSYHIETTDSNWNIWRPVWNFILKYEKDTPAIFELFADYFAQKDDFYCHRIPANWRNLDNYKRGTFVELNSINRKHRFETFYQHVSLGTLFTDLQRLKFENLVVLSLQGIDLTKRNLCLNVLSSMRYLNVSHANVNDQMLKSWSISMKNGNLKSLCCLILNHNNLEKVDCILDSPLQYLEIDIVIEHPHWRSNTNSKLTVLPDGLKFAQIMGKDYCNSQIIFDCKVSSTEGSESLEKLWKSRFQSSNPSRRVFQYTRIADSKPSILSRQTKSRPKARAKKLDLKTFFDI
;
A
#
# COMPACT_ATOMS: atom_id res chain seq x y z
N MET A 1 38.92 -24.00 63.22
CA MET A 1 37.85 -24.97 62.90
C MET A 1 37.60 -24.94 61.39
N ARG A 2 37.78 -26.09 60.72
CA ARG A 2 37.67 -26.26 59.26
C ARG A 2 36.24 -26.66 58.91
N PHE A 3 35.64 -26.02 57.90
CA PHE A 3 34.49 -26.56 57.17
C PHE A 3 34.80 -26.60 55.67
N GLY A 4 34.72 -27.80 55.10
CA GLY A 4 35.20 -28.14 53.77
C GLY A 4 34.20 -27.87 52.66
N ARG A 5 34.72 -27.46 51.50
CA ARG A 5 34.02 -27.54 50.21
C ARG A 5 34.48 -28.80 49.47
N LYS A 6 33.59 -29.80 49.37
CA LYS A 6 33.77 -30.96 48.48
C LYS A 6 33.57 -30.50 47.04
N ARG A 7 34.64 -30.41 46.25
CA ARG A 7 34.57 -30.47 44.78
C ARG A 7 34.57 -31.94 44.36
N ARG A 8 33.46 -32.43 43.82
CA ARG A 8 33.45 -33.71 43.08
C ARG A 8 33.96 -33.41 41.67
N LYS A 9 35.13 -33.96 41.32
CA LYS A 9 35.53 -34.20 39.93
C LYS A 9 34.68 -35.36 39.42
N LEU A 10 34.04 -35.17 38.28
CA LEU A 10 33.43 -36.25 37.50
C LEU A 10 34.39 -36.54 36.35
N ASP A 11 35.08 -37.67 36.48
CA ASP A 11 35.94 -38.23 35.43
C ASP A 11 35.05 -38.77 34.32
N LEU A 12 35.06 -38.10 33.17
CA LEU A 12 34.49 -38.60 31.92
C LEU A 12 35.43 -39.68 31.37
N LYS A 13 35.08 -40.95 31.59
CA LYS A 13 35.64 -42.07 30.86
C LYS A 13 35.23 -41.96 29.40
N THR A 14 36.19 -41.62 28.54
CA THR A 14 36.09 -41.77 27.09
C THR A 14 36.16 -43.26 26.74
N SER A 15 35.03 -43.85 26.33
CA SER A 15 35.04 -45.05 25.50
C SER A 15 34.96 -44.62 24.04
N SER A 16 36.08 -44.75 23.32
CA SER A 16 36.11 -44.66 21.87
C SER A 16 35.30 -45.81 21.29
N ASN A 17 34.20 -45.50 20.61
CA ASN A 17 33.71 -46.33 19.52
C ASN A 17 33.62 -45.40 18.31
N ASP A 18 34.59 -45.57 17.42
CA ASP A 18 34.58 -45.01 16.08
C ASP A 18 33.29 -45.43 15.38
N ILE A 19 32.43 -44.45 15.11
CA ILE A 19 31.40 -44.57 14.08
C ILE A 19 31.72 -43.50 13.06
N THR A 20 32.18 -43.96 11.90
CA THR A 20 32.44 -43.21 10.70
C THR A 20 31.23 -42.32 10.36
N PHE A 21 31.44 -41.01 10.36
CA PHE A 21 30.48 -40.03 9.84
C PHE A 21 30.37 -40.19 8.31
N GLY A 22 29.54 -41.13 7.88
CA GLY A 22 29.00 -41.17 6.53
C GLY A 22 28.14 -39.94 6.29
N ARG A 23 28.40 -39.22 5.20
CA ARG A 23 27.60 -38.08 4.70
C ARG A 23 26.10 -38.41 4.74
N LEU A 24 25.37 -37.86 5.70
CA LEU A 24 23.91 -37.84 5.67
C LEU A 24 23.45 -36.86 4.59
N LYS A 25 23.18 -37.40 3.40
CA LYS A 25 22.35 -36.74 2.38
C LYS A 25 21.06 -36.29 3.06
N HIS A 26 20.78 -35.00 2.97
CA HIS A 26 19.53 -34.41 3.40
C HIS A 26 18.39 -35.17 2.73
N HIS A 27 17.58 -35.87 3.52
CA HIS A 27 16.36 -36.49 3.02
C HIS A 27 15.40 -35.33 2.72
N GLN A 28 15.15 -35.10 1.44
CA GLN A 28 14.00 -34.34 0.98
C GLN A 28 12.74 -35.00 1.55
N ILE A 29 12.00 -34.27 2.39
CA ILE A 29 10.61 -34.59 2.64
C ILE A 29 9.87 -34.23 1.37
N GLY A 30 9.45 -35.24 0.60
CA GLY A 30 8.77 -35.08 -0.69
C GLY A 30 9.38 -35.87 -1.86
N ALA A 31 10.10 -36.97 -1.59
CA ALA A 31 10.49 -37.89 -2.66
C ALA A 31 9.26 -38.68 -3.16
N HIS A 32 9.14 -38.77 -4.49
CA HIS A 32 8.05 -39.27 -5.31
C HIS A 32 7.64 -40.74 -5.15
N ASP A 33 7.56 -41.27 -3.93
CA ASP A 33 7.08 -42.63 -3.69
C ASP A 33 5.62 -42.61 -3.22
N LEU A 34 4.70 -42.76 -4.18
CA LEU A 34 3.24 -42.86 -3.96
C LEU A 34 2.81 -44.29 -3.55
N THR A 35 3.69 -45.05 -2.92
CA THR A 35 3.35 -46.36 -2.33
C THR A 35 3.44 -46.31 -0.81
N PHE A 36 2.76 -45.34 -0.19
CA PHE A 36 2.44 -45.45 1.23
C PHE A 36 1.27 -46.44 1.36
N GLU A 37 1.58 -47.72 1.58
CA GLU A 37 0.60 -48.66 2.11
C GLU A 37 0.32 -48.27 3.57
N ASP A 38 -0.92 -47.84 3.82
CA ASP A 38 -1.42 -47.50 5.15
C ASP A 38 -1.36 -48.78 6.00
N GLN A 39 -0.27 -48.97 6.75
CA GLN A 39 -0.23 -50.02 7.75
C GLN A 39 -1.27 -49.67 8.80
N GLU A 40 -2.39 -50.39 8.82
CA GLU A 40 -3.33 -50.39 9.93
C GLU A 40 -2.57 -50.79 11.20
N LEU A 41 -2.02 -49.78 11.88
CA LEU A 41 -1.55 -49.92 13.24
C LEU A 41 -2.78 -50.25 14.07
N LYS A 42 -2.92 -51.53 14.45
CA LYS A 42 -3.90 -51.98 15.44
C LYS A 42 -3.77 -51.06 16.65
N GLN A 43 -4.72 -50.13 16.78
CA GLN A 43 -4.77 -49.21 17.90
C GLN A 43 -4.85 -50.02 19.19
N THR A 44 -3.76 -50.03 19.96
CA THR A 44 -3.71 -50.64 21.30
C THR A 44 -4.40 -49.76 22.34
N TYR A 45 -4.92 -48.60 21.95
CA TYR A 45 -5.63 -47.68 22.83
C TYR A 45 -7.05 -48.16 23.11
N ASN A 46 -7.30 -48.56 24.35
CA ASN A 46 -8.62 -48.96 24.82
C ASN A 46 -9.49 -47.71 25.07
N HIS A 47 -10.11 -47.19 24.00
CA HIS A 47 -10.99 -46.01 24.04
C HIS A 47 -12.13 -46.11 25.06
N ARG A 48 -12.48 -47.33 25.53
CA ARG A 48 -13.52 -47.57 26.54
C ARG A 48 -13.10 -47.23 27.97
N LYS A 49 -11.81 -46.94 28.24
CA LYS A 49 -11.32 -46.58 29.58
C LYS A 49 -11.24 -45.08 29.86
N VAL A 50 -11.56 -44.23 28.89
CA VAL A 50 -11.65 -42.78 29.11
C VAL A 50 -13.05 -42.46 29.61
N LEU A 51 -13.23 -42.47 30.93
CA LEU A 51 -14.39 -41.82 31.52
C LEU A 51 -14.38 -40.35 31.10
N PRO A 52 -15.50 -39.75 30.66
CA PRO A 52 -15.58 -38.32 30.45
C PRO A 52 -15.46 -37.66 31.82
N GLY A 53 -14.23 -37.42 32.27
CA GLY A 53 -13.98 -36.52 33.38
C GLY A 53 -14.68 -35.22 33.06
N ARG A 54 -15.42 -34.66 34.03
CA ARG A 54 -16.13 -33.38 33.88
C ARG A 54 -15.19 -32.38 33.23
N GLN A 55 -15.33 -32.23 31.91
CA GLN A 55 -14.53 -31.30 31.16
C GLN A 55 -15.09 -29.94 31.56
N SER A 56 -14.33 -29.19 32.36
CA SER A 56 -14.41 -27.72 32.31
C SER A 56 -14.54 -27.35 30.84
N PRO A 57 -15.45 -26.42 30.45
CA PRO A 57 -15.72 -26.14 29.04
C PRO A 57 -14.38 -26.00 28.34
N VAL A 58 -14.05 -26.99 27.50
CA VAL A 58 -12.75 -27.04 26.84
C VAL A 58 -12.73 -25.77 26.04
N LYS A 59 -11.89 -24.80 26.42
CA LYS A 59 -11.62 -23.62 25.60
C LYS A 59 -11.33 -24.16 24.22
N GLU A 60 -12.25 -23.96 23.28
CA GLU A 60 -12.23 -24.59 21.96
C GLU A 60 -10.81 -24.49 21.39
N THR A 61 -10.08 -25.60 21.42
CA THR A 61 -8.73 -25.65 20.87
C THR A 61 -8.92 -25.60 19.36
N GLY A 62 -8.66 -24.44 18.76
CA GLY A 62 -8.82 -24.25 17.32
C GLY A 62 -8.06 -25.29 16.50
N SER A 63 -8.48 -25.53 15.26
CA SER A 63 -7.81 -26.48 14.36
C SER A 63 -6.31 -26.19 14.21
N LEU A 64 -5.50 -27.22 13.93
CA LEU A 64 -4.05 -27.07 13.70
C LEU A 64 -3.77 -26.01 12.63
N LYS A 65 -4.55 -26.00 11.54
CA LYS A 65 -4.51 -24.96 10.49
C LYS A 65 -4.64 -23.56 11.08
N ARG A 66 -5.62 -23.34 11.96
CA ARG A 66 -5.85 -22.04 12.61
C ARG A 66 -4.68 -21.65 13.53
N ILE A 67 -4.15 -22.60 14.32
CA ILE A 67 -3.02 -22.36 15.22
C ILE A 67 -1.77 -21.98 14.42
N CYS A 68 -1.44 -22.75 13.37
CA CYS A 68 -0.31 -22.48 12.50
C CYS A 68 -0.44 -21.12 11.80
N SER A 69 -1.60 -20.82 11.20
CA SER A 69 -1.80 -19.52 10.55
C SER A 69 -1.66 -18.34 11.51
N SER A 70 -2.16 -18.49 12.75
CA SER A 70 -1.98 -17.47 13.79
C SER A 70 -0.51 -17.29 14.17
N ARG A 71 0.26 -18.39 14.26
CA ARG A 71 1.70 -18.33 14.59
C ARG A 71 2.50 -17.66 13.48
N ILE A 72 2.24 -18.01 12.22
CA ILE A 72 2.87 -17.38 11.05
C ILE A 72 2.55 -15.88 11.03
N ALA A 73 1.28 -15.51 11.27
CA ALA A 73 0.88 -14.11 11.30
C ALA A 73 1.53 -13.28 12.42
N HIS A 74 1.93 -13.90 13.53
CA HIS A 74 2.68 -13.19 14.58
C HIS A 74 4.11 -12.86 14.15
N ALA A 75 4.69 -13.66 13.25
CA ALA A 75 6.00 -13.48 12.66
C ALA A 75 5.88 -12.99 11.20
N ALA A 76 4.91 -12.13 10.93
CA ALA A 76 4.59 -11.68 9.58
C ALA A 76 5.80 -11.04 8.88
N GLU A 77 6.64 -10.34 9.63
CA GLU A 77 7.88 -9.72 9.19
C GLU A 77 8.92 -10.71 8.60
N LEU A 78 8.80 -12.00 8.90
CA LEU A 78 9.68 -13.05 8.36
C LEU A 78 9.13 -13.66 7.07
N ILE A 79 7.89 -13.33 6.67
CA ILE A 79 7.29 -13.82 5.43
C ILE A 79 7.97 -13.12 4.25
N THR A 80 8.28 -13.92 3.23
CA THR A 80 8.95 -13.47 2.00
C THR A 80 8.26 -14.09 0.80
N SER A 81 8.54 -13.58 -0.40
CA SER A 81 8.07 -14.12 -1.68
C SER A 81 8.30 -15.64 -1.80
N TYR A 82 9.46 -16.13 -1.37
CA TYR A 82 9.81 -17.55 -1.41
C TYR A 82 8.80 -18.43 -0.66
N HIS A 83 8.33 -18.00 0.52
CA HIS A 83 7.35 -18.75 1.29
C HIS A 83 6.01 -18.85 0.54
N ILE A 84 5.59 -17.78 -0.12
CA ILE A 84 4.33 -17.76 -0.89
C ILE A 84 4.46 -18.65 -2.13
N GLU A 85 5.57 -18.51 -2.86
CA GLU A 85 5.87 -19.26 -4.09
C GLU A 85 5.99 -20.76 -3.86
N THR A 86 6.61 -21.20 -2.77
CA THR A 86 6.74 -22.64 -2.42
C THR A 86 5.41 -23.34 -2.12
N THR A 87 4.33 -22.58 -1.98
CA THR A 87 2.96 -23.10 -1.82
C THR A 87 2.10 -22.90 -3.06
N ASP A 88 2.75 -22.73 -4.23
CA ASP A 88 2.12 -22.41 -5.52
C ASP A 88 1.22 -21.16 -5.45
N SER A 89 1.54 -20.22 -4.55
CA SER A 89 0.70 -19.05 -4.27
C SER A 89 -0.76 -19.42 -4.01
N ASN A 90 -0.99 -20.49 -3.25
CA ASN A 90 -2.34 -20.97 -2.99
C ASN A 90 -3.04 -20.12 -1.92
N TRP A 91 -4.03 -19.32 -2.36
CA TRP A 91 -4.77 -18.43 -1.47
C TRP A 91 -5.53 -19.16 -0.35
N ASN A 92 -5.92 -20.42 -0.52
CA ASN A 92 -6.60 -21.17 0.55
C ASN A 92 -5.69 -21.49 1.76
N ILE A 93 -4.37 -21.42 1.57
CA ILE A 93 -3.34 -21.55 2.60
C ILE A 93 -3.07 -20.19 3.24
N TRP A 94 -2.91 -19.14 2.42
CA TRP A 94 -2.52 -17.81 2.86
C TRP A 94 -3.66 -16.95 3.38
N ARG A 95 -4.91 -17.19 2.95
CA ARG A 95 -6.08 -16.44 3.40
C ARG A 95 -6.24 -16.45 4.92
N PRO A 96 -6.20 -17.61 5.63
CA PRO A 96 -6.22 -17.60 7.09
C PRO A 96 -5.05 -16.83 7.72
N VAL A 97 -3.85 -16.91 7.12
CA VAL A 97 -2.67 -16.17 7.59
C VAL A 97 -2.92 -14.67 7.47
N TRP A 98 -3.31 -14.20 6.28
CA TRP A 98 -3.66 -12.80 6.03
C TRP A 98 -4.75 -12.29 6.99
N ASN A 99 -5.80 -13.08 7.21
CA ASN A 99 -6.86 -12.74 8.14
C ASN A 99 -6.36 -12.56 9.58
N PHE A 100 -5.33 -13.30 9.99
CA PHE A 100 -4.66 -13.14 11.27
C PHE A 100 -3.66 -11.98 11.27
N ILE A 101 -2.93 -11.73 10.18
CA ILE A 101 -2.06 -10.56 10.05
C ILE A 101 -2.87 -9.29 10.27
N LEU A 102 -4.03 -9.17 9.60
CA LEU A 102 -4.96 -8.06 9.79
C LEU A 102 -5.59 -8.03 11.18
N LYS A 103 -5.79 -9.19 11.81
CA LYS A 103 -6.29 -9.27 13.19
C LYS A 103 -5.29 -8.70 14.19
N TYR A 104 -4.00 -8.97 13.95
CA TYR A 104 -2.91 -8.57 14.82
C TYR A 104 -2.31 -7.22 14.42
N GLU A 105 -2.89 -6.55 13.42
CA GLU A 105 -2.41 -5.26 12.90
C GLU A 105 -0.93 -5.32 12.50
N LYS A 106 -0.52 -6.45 11.92
CA LYS A 106 0.85 -6.73 11.44
C LYS A 106 1.00 -6.49 9.94
N ASP A 107 -0.01 -5.92 9.29
CA ASP A 107 -0.02 -5.59 7.87
C ASP A 107 0.74 -4.28 7.62
N THR A 108 2.05 -4.26 7.85
CA THR A 108 2.87 -3.10 7.44
C THR A 108 2.78 -2.90 5.91
N PRO A 109 3.10 -1.71 5.37
CA PRO A 109 3.07 -1.49 3.92
C PRO A 109 3.83 -2.54 3.11
N ALA A 110 4.99 -3.00 3.60
CA ALA A 110 5.79 -4.04 2.95
C ALA A 110 5.09 -5.42 2.96
N ILE A 111 4.46 -5.79 4.08
CA ILE A 111 3.70 -7.05 4.18
C ILE A 111 2.44 -6.98 3.31
N PHE A 112 1.78 -5.83 3.27
CA PHE A 112 0.66 -5.63 2.37
C PHE A 112 1.06 -5.72 0.90
N GLU A 113 2.12 -5.04 0.48
CA GLU A 113 2.66 -5.10 -0.88
C GLU A 113 2.95 -6.55 -1.26
N LEU A 114 3.64 -7.29 -0.39
CA LEU A 114 3.92 -8.70 -0.58
C LEU A 114 2.65 -9.52 -0.81
N PHE A 115 1.59 -9.35 -0.01
CA PHE A 115 0.36 -10.10 -0.22
C PHE A 115 -0.46 -9.61 -1.41
N ALA A 116 -0.48 -8.30 -1.68
CA ALA A 116 -1.20 -7.73 -2.80
C ALA A 116 -0.59 -8.21 -4.14
N ASP A 117 0.73 -8.30 -4.24
CA ASP A 117 1.43 -8.79 -5.45
C ASP A 117 0.92 -10.16 -5.91
N TYR A 118 0.57 -11.07 -4.98
CA TYR A 118 0.10 -12.42 -5.31
C TYR A 118 -1.43 -12.59 -5.24
N PHE A 119 -2.10 -11.83 -4.36
CA PHE A 119 -3.49 -12.11 -3.97
C PHE A 119 -4.47 -10.96 -4.22
N ALA A 120 -4.01 -9.81 -4.73
CA ALA A 120 -4.86 -8.65 -5.05
C ALA A 120 -6.11 -9.00 -5.87
N GLN A 121 -6.00 -9.97 -6.78
CA GLN A 121 -7.08 -10.37 -7.68
C GLN A 121 -8.12 -11.29 -7.04
N LYS A 122 -7.91 -11.78 -5.82
CA LYS A 122 -8.88 -12.63 -5.13
C LYS A 122 -10.06 -11.80 -4.62
N ASP A 123 -11.29 -12.29 -4.79
CA ASP A 123 -12.52 -11.57 -4.45
C ASP A 123 -12.69 -11.32 -2.95
N ASP A 124 -12.14 -12.22 -2.15
CA ASP A 124 -12.12 -12.19 -0.68
C ASP A 124 -10.80 -11.66 -0.12
N PHE A 125 -9.95 -11.05 -0.96
CA PHE A 125 -8.83 -10.24 -0.50
C PHE A 125 -9.35 -8.89 0.00
N TYR A 126 -9.03 -8.56 1.26
CA TYR A 126 -9.46 -7.31 1.89
C TYR A 126 -8.28 -6.62 2.57
N CYS A 127 -8.29 -5.30 2.57
CA CYS A 127 -7.24 -4.48 3.16
C CYS A 127 -7.40 -4.27 4.67
N HIS A 128 -8.62 -4.40 5.19
CA HIS A 128 -8.93 -4.12 6.59
C HIS A 128 -9.82 -5.21 7.17
N ARG A 129 -9.54 -5.62 8.41
CA ARG A 129 -10.43 -6.50 9.16
C ARG A 129 -11.38 -5.66 10.01
N ILE A 130 -12.68 -5.74 9.70
CA ILE A 130 -13.76 -5.20 10.54
C ILE A 130 -14.44 -6.38 11.26
N PRO A 131 -14.20 -6.59 12.57
CA PRO A 131 -14.89 -7.65 13.32
C PRO A 131 -16.41 -7.45 13.33
N ALA A 132 -17.22 -8.51 13.27
CA ALA A 132 -18.69 -8.37 13.30
C ALA A 132 -19.21 -7.57 14.52
N ASN A 133 -18.53 -7.71 15.68
CA ASN A 133 -18.88 -7.01 16.92
C ASN A 133 -17.95 -5.83 17.22
N TRP A 134 -17.38 -5.20 16.18
CA TRP A 134 -16.44 -4.08 16.33
C TRP A 134 -17.02 -2.92 17.16
N ARG A 135 -18.34 -2.80 17.19
CA ARG A 135 -19.05 -1.78 17.95
C ARG A 135 -18.80 -1.83 19.47
N ASN A 136 -18.32 -2.96 20.00
CA ASN A 136 -18.08 -3.18 21.42
C ASN A 136 -16.59 -3.33 21.76
N LEU A 137 -15.68 -2.95 20.85
CA LEU A 137 -14.23 -3.11 21.01
C LEU A 137 -13.54 -1.74 21.07
N ASP A 138 -12.35 -1.70 21.68
CA ASP A 138 -11.49 -0.50 21.76
C ASP A 138 -11.15 0.10 20.37
N ASN A 139 -11.23 -0.72 19.31
CA ASN A 139 -11.02 -0.32 17.92
C ASN A 139 -12.27 0.23 17.21
N TYR A 140 -13.32 0.62 17.95
CA TYR A 140 -14.58 1.14 17.43
C TYR A 140 -14.37 2.16 16.29
N LYS A 141 -13.59 3.21 16.57
CA LYS A 141 -13.45 4.37 15.68
C LYS A 141 -12.76 4.03 14.36
N ARG A 142 -11.76 3.13 14.38
CA ARG A 142 -11.11 2.63 13.15
C ARG A 142 -12.10 1.81 12.32
N GLY A 143 -12.84 0.90 12.96
CA GLY A 143 -13.87 0.10 12.29
C GLY A 143 -14.93 0.97 11.62
N THR A 144 -15.44 1.98 12.34
CA THR A 144 -16.38 2.97 11.79
C THR A 144 -15.79 3.70 10.60
N PHE A 145 -14.53 4.16 10.72
CA PHE A 145 -13.90 4.91 9.64
C PHE A 145 -13.80 4.08 8.37
N VAL A 146 -13.27 2.86 8.47
CA VAL A 146 -13.13 1.98 7.31
C VAL A 146 -14.50 1.66 6.74
N GLU A 147 -15.50 1.34 7.56
CA GLU A 147 -16.85 1.05 7.08
C GLU A 147 -17.49 2.23 6.32
N LEU A 148 -17.32 3.45 6.81
CA LEU A 148 -17.92 4.64 6.20
C LEU A 148 -17.16 5.18 4.99
N ASN A 149 -15.85 4.95 4.90
CA ASN A 149 -14.97 5.59 3.90
C ASN A 149 -14.37 4.62 2.89
N SER A 150 -14.42 3.30 3.15
CA SER A 150 -13.97 2.32 2.17
C SER A 150 -14.89 2.34 0.96
N ILE A 151 -14.30 2.50 -0.22
CA ILE A 151 -15.03 2.47 -1.49
C ILE A 151 -15.35 1.01 -1.84
N ASN A 152 -14.38 0.13 -1.57
CA ASN A 152 -14.47 -1.31 -1.73
C ASN A 152 -13.64 -2.01 -0.63
N ARG A 153 -13.62 -3.35 -0.62
CA ARG A 153 -12.85 -4.15 0.37
C ARG A 153 -11.33 -4.05 0.21
N LYS A 154 -10.87 -3.62 -0.96
CA LYS A 154 -9.47 -3.44 -1.37
C LYS A 154 -9.00 -1.98 -1.24
N HIS A 155 -9.74 -1.15 -0.49
CA HIS A 155 -9.38 0.23 -0.19
C HIS A 155 -8.52 0.27 1.08
N ARG A 156 -7.22 0.53 0.93
CA ARG A 156 -6.25 0.67 2.01
C ARG A 156 -6.03 2.13 2.37
N PHE A 157 -5.97 2.42 3.66
CA PHE A 157 -5.69 3.76 4.19
C PHE A 157 -4.33 3.76 4.87
N GLU A 158 -3.48 4.72 4.52
CA GLU A 158 -2.15 4.89 5.11
C GLU A 158 -1.92 6.32 5.56
N THR A 159 -1.37 6.50 6.76
CA THR A 159 -1.01 7.83 7.24
C THR A 159 0.47 7.89 7.60
N PHE A 160 1.19 8.78 6.91
CA PHE A 160 2.61 9.04 7.09
C PHE A 160 2.78 10.33 7.89
N TYR A 161 3.73 10.38 8.82
CA TYR A 161 3.96 11.55 9.66
C TYR A 161 5.10 12.44 9.13
N GLN A 162 5.30 13.60 9.75
CA GLN A 162 6.23 14.64 9.30
C GLN A 162 7.68 14.17 9.04
N HIS A 163 8.12 13.09 9.68
CA HIS A 163 9.49 12.56 9.55
C HIS A 163 9.69 11.69 8.31
N VAL A 164 8.63 11.43 7.54
CA VAL A 164 8.75 10.65 6.31
C VAL A 164 9.43 11.49 5.23
N SER A 165 10.52 10.97 4.69
CA SER A 165 11.16 11.50 3.49
C SER A 165 10.18 11.36 2.31
N LEU A 166 9.64 12.49 1.83
CA LEU A 166 8.71 12.49 0.69
C LEU A 166 9.33 11.83 -0.55
N GLY A 167 10.63 12.04 -0.80
CA GLY A 167 11.32 11.41 -1.92
C GLY A 167 11.33 9.88 -1.82
N THR A 168 11.58 9.34 -0.61
CA THR A 168 11.53 7.90 -0.35
C THR A 168 10.11 7.38 -0.48
N LEU A 169 9.13 8.05 0.14
CA LEU A 169 7.71 7.70 0.03
C LEU A 169 7.24 7.63 -1.43
N PHE A 170 7.58 8.63 -2.24
CA PHE A 170 7.14 8.64 -3.64
C PHE A 170 7.84 7.55 -4.46
N THR A 171 9.10 7.24 -4.15
CA THR A 171 9.82 6.12 -4.76
C THR A 171 9.16 4.79 -4.40
N ASP A 172 8.79 4.61 -3.13
CA ASP A 172 8.10 3.39 -2.66
C ASP A 172 6.72 3.25 -3.31
N LEU A 173 5.92 4.33 -3.37
CA LEU A 173 4.61 4.33 -4.03
C LEU A 173 4.71 4.02 -5.53
N GLN A 174 5.79 4.47 -6.19
CA GLN A 174 6.06 4.17 -7.59
C GLN A 174 6.52 2.72 -7.83
N ARG A 175 7.08 2.06 -6.80
CA ARG A 175 7.57 0.68 -6.90
C ARG A 175 6.47 -0.37 -6.80
N LEU A 176 5.31 -0.01 -6.25
CA LEU A 176 4.16 -0.92 -6.13
C LEU A 176 3.88 -1.59 -7.48
N LYS A 177 3.94 -2.93 -7.52
CA LYS A 177 3.92 -3.72 -8.76
C LYS A 177 2.51 -4.12 -9.20
N PHE A 178 1.57 -4.14 -8.27
CA PHE A 178 0.17 -4.45 -8.55
C PHE A 178 -0.56 -3.23 -9.14
N GLU A 179 -1.61 -3.48 -9.92
CA GLU A 179 -2.46 -2.41 -10.43
C GLU A 179 -3.18 -1.72 -9.27
N ASN A 180 -2.89 -0.43 -9.10
CA ASN A 180 -3.41 0.35 -7.99
C ASN A 180 -3.77 1.78 -8.38
N LEU A 181 -4.73 2.33 -7.66
CA LEU A 181 -5.10 3.74 -7.69
C LEU A 181 -4.52 4.40 -6.46
N VAL A 182 -3.58 5.34 -6.65
CA VAL A 182 -3.03 6.11 -5.54
C VAL A 182 -3.83 7.40 -5.38
N VAL A 183 -4.41 7.56 -4.20
CA VAL A 183 -5.03 8.79 -3.70
C VAL A 183 -4.06 9.38 -2.69
N LEU A 184 -3.46 10.53 -3.01
CA LEU A 184 -2.42 11.13 -2.18
C LEU A 184 -2.84 12.50 -1.66
N SER A 185 -2.86 12.63 -0.34
CA SER A 185 -3.14 13.87 0.36
C SER A 185 -1.87 14.39 1.05
N LEU A 186 -1.42 15.56 0.61
CA LEU A 186 -0.27 16.33 1.13
C LEU A 186 -0.75 17.66 1.71
N GLN A 187 -1.99 17.71 2.18
CA GLN A 187 -2.58 18.92 2.72
C GLN A 187 -1.73 19.49 3.88
N GLY A 188 -1.40 20.78 3.81
CA GLY A 188 -0.60 21.47 4.82
C GLY A 188 0.89 21.15 4.80
N ILE A 189 1.39 20.37 3.83
CA ILE A 189 2.81 20.04 3.69
C ILE A 189 3.47 21.05 2.75
N ASP A 190 4.49 21.78 3.21
CA ASP A 190 5.23 22.71 2.35
C ASP A 190 6.01 21.97 1.26
N LEU A 191 5.61 22.17 0.00
CA LEU A 191 6.20 21.53 -1.17
C LEU A 191 7.27 22.37 -1.88
N THR A 192 7.58 23.57 -1.39
CA THR A 192 8.52 24.51 -2.06
C THR A 192 9.86 23.87 -2.40
N LYS A 193 10.37 23.01 -1.51
CA LYS A 193 11.69 22.35 -1.68
C LYS A 193 11.61 20.97 -2.35
N ARG A 194 10.42 20.39 -2.53
CA ARG A 194 10.23 18.95 -2.86
C ARG A 194 9.22 18.69 -3.98
N ASN A 195 8.77 19.74 -4.68
CA ASN A 195 7.80 19.68 -5.77
C ASN A 195 8.16 18.71 -6.90
N LEU A 196 9.45 18.60 -7.24
CA LEU A 196 9.93 17.78 -8.36
C LEU A 196 9.80 16.29 -8.09
N CYS A 197 9.81 15.87 -6.82
CA CYS A 197 9.69 14.45 -6.46
C CYS A 197 8.33 13.86 -6.85
N LEU A 198 7.29 14.71 -6.92
CA LEU A 198 5.95 14.27 -7.34
C LEU A 198 5.90 13.86 -8.81
N ASN A 199 6.76 14.42 -9.66
CA ASN A 199 6.72 14.17 -11.11
C ASN A 199 7.00 12.71 -11.48
N VAL A 200 7.50 11.89 -10.56
CA VAL A 200 7.84 10.48 -10.79
C VAL A 200 6.62 9.56 -10.61
N LEU A 201 5.55 10.00 -9.93
CA LEU A 201 4.41 9.15 -9.55
C LEU A 201 3.43 8.90 -10.70
N SER A 202 3.67 7.84 -11.46
CA SER A 202 2.86 7.47 -12.64
C SER A 202 1.52 6.81 -12.31
N SER A 203 1.34 6.21 -11.13
CA SER A 203 0.10 5.56 -10.67
C SER A 203 -0.85 6.50 -9.91
N MET A 204 -0.40 7.71 -9.57
CA MET A 204 -1.18 8.69 -8.84
C MET A 204 -2.34 9.21 -9.69
N ARG A 205 -3.56 9.12 -9.14
CA ARG A 205 -4.81 9.49 -9.81
C ARG A 205 -5.46 10.71 -9.17
N TYR A 206 -5.30 10.85 -7.86
CA TYR A 206 -5.83 11.95 -7.09
C TYR A 206 -4.72 12.57 -6.24
N LEU A 207 -4.58 13.89 -6.31
CA LEU A 207 -3.62 14.66 -5.53
C LEU A 207 -4.33 15.81 -4.83
N ASN A 208 -4.25 15.83 -3.50
CA ASN A 208 -4.65 16.97 -2.68
C ASN A 208 -3.43 17.66 -2.10
N VAL A 209 -3.22 18.92 -2.50
CA VAL A 209 -2.10 19.77 -2.06
C VAL A 209 -2.65 21.09 -1.52
N SER A 210 -3.79 21.03 -0.84
CA SER A 210 -4.38 22.21 -0.21
C SER A 210 -3.44 22.74 0.89
N HIS A 211 -3.25 24.05 1.00
CA HIS A 211 -2.30 24.66 1.94
C HIS A 211 -0.85 24.14 1.82
N ALA A 212 -0.38 23.74 0.63
CA ALA A 212 0.93 23.13 0.44
C ALA A 212 2.01 24.10 -0.12
N ASN A 213 1.72 25.41 -0.07
CA ASN A 213 2.54 26.48 -0.66
C ASN A 213 2.87 26.26 -2.15
N VAL A 214 1.89 25.77 -2.91
CA VAL A 214 2.01 25.58 -4.36
C VAL A 214 1.99 26.94 -5.05
N ASN A 215 2.93 27.17 -5.98
CA ASN A 215 2.99 28.36 -6.81
C ASN A 215 2.82 28.05 -8.31
N ASP A 216 2.67 29.08 -9.13
CA ASP A 216 2.47 28.96 -10.59
C ASP A 216 3.61 28.18 -11.29
N GLN A 217 4.86 28.32 -10.82
CA GLN A 217 6.01 27.59 -11.38
C GLN A 217 5.90 26.09 -11.13
N MET A 218 5.42 25.68 -9.95
CA MET A 218 5.14 24.29 -9.61
C MET A 218 4.04 23.73 -10.52
N LEU A 219 2.93 24.45 -10.68
CA LEU A 219 1.85 24.03 -11.59
C LEU A 219 2.31 23.88 -13.03
N LYS A 220 3.15 24.81 -13.51
CA LYS A 220 3.75 24.72 -14.85
C LYS A 220 4.63 23.48 -14.97
N SER A 221 5.43 23.16 -13.95
CA SER A 221 6.25 21.94 -13.91
C SER A 221 5.38 20.66 -13.97
N TRP A 222 4.28 20.62 -13.22
CA TRP A 222 3.36 19.49 -13.22
C TRP A 222 2.63 19.33 -14.55
N SER A 223 2.19 20.44 -15.15
CA SER A 223 1.59 20.46 -16.48
C SER A 223 2.55 19.92 -17.55
N ILE A 224 3.82 20.35 -17.53
CA ILE A 224 4.86 19.82 -18.43
C ILE A 224 5.07 18.32 -18.18
N SER A 225 5.10 17.90 -16.92
CA SER A 225 5.26 16.48 -16.56
C SER A 225 4.12 15.64 -17.12
N MET A 226 2.86 16.05 -16.89
CA MET A 226 1.66 15.42 -17.45
C MET A 226 1.72 15.31 -18.97
N LYS A 227 2.09 16.40 -19.66
CA LYS A 227 2.22 16.41 -21.12
C LYS A 227 3.34 15.51 -21.64
N ASN A 228 4.39 15.30 -20.85
CA ASN A 228 5.50 14.41 -21.17
C ASN A 228 5.25 12.94 -20.78
N GLY A 229 4.09 12.60 -20.22
CA GLY A 229 3.72 11.24 -19.82
C GLY A 229 4.13 10.86 -18.38
N ASN A 230 4.81 11.76 -17.68
CA ASN A 230 4.97 11.69 -16.23
C ASN A 230 3.65 12.13 -15.57
N LEU A 231 3.25 11.60 -14.42
CA LEU A 231 1.91 11.88 -13.84
C LEU A 231 0.73 11.62 -14.82
N LYS A 232 0.90 10.77 -15.85
CA LYS A 232 -0.13 10.50 -16.88
C LYS A 232 -1.47 10.04 -16.33
N SER A 233 -1.45 9.50 -15.11
CA SER A 233 -2.63 8.96 -14.46
C SER A 233 -3.41 9.99 -13.64
N LEU A 234 -2.82 11.15 -13.38
CA LEU A 234 -3.42 12.18 -12.54
C LEU A 234 -4.67 12.74 -13.23
N CYS A 235 -5.81 12.63 -12.56
CA CYS A 235 -7.10 13.05 -13.09
C CYS A 235 -7.82 14.01 -12.14
N CYS A 236 -7.52 13.98 -10.84
CA CYS A 236 -8.10 14.87 -9.84
C CYS A 236 -7.01 15.66 -9.13
N LEU A 237 -7.15 16.98 -9.07
CA LEU A 237 -6.20 17.88 -8.42
C LEU A 237 -6.92 18.88 -7.52
N ILE A 238 -6.52 18.97 -6.25
CA ILE A 238 -7.07 19.89 -5.25
C ILE A 238 -5.98 20.91 -4.88
N LEU A 239 -6.23 22.19 -5.20
CA LEU A 239 -5.27 23.30 -5.05
C LEU A 239 -5.72 24.37 -4.05
N ASN A 240 -6.72 24.06 -3.22
CA ASN A 240 -7.33 25.05 -2.33
C ASN A 240 -6.28 25.72 -1.42
N HIS A 241 -6.46 27.02 -1.19
CA HIS A 241 -5.64 27.80 -0.26
C HIS A 241 -4.13 27.78 -0.55
N ASN A 242 -3.78 27.89 -1.83
CA ASN A 242 -2.43 28.15 -2.30
C ASN A 242 -2.31 29.56 -2.91
N ASN A 243 -1.10 30.10 -2.97
CA ASN A 243 -0.83 31.44 -3.52
C ASN A 243 -0.65 31.33 -5.04
N LEU A 244 -1.77 31.10 -5.74
CA LEU A 244 -1.80 30.94 -7.19
C LEU A 244 -2.37 32.21 -7.84
N GLU A 245 -1.79 32.59 -8.98
CA GLU A 245 -2.29 33.71 -9.80
C GLU A 245 -2.68 33.22 -11.19
N LYS A 246 -1.88 32.32 -11.77
CA LYS A 246 -2.07 31.82 -13.15
C LYS A 246 -2.20 30.30 -13.16
N VAL A 247 -3.35 29.84 -13.61
CA VAL A 247 -3.71 28.40 -13.60
C VAL A 247 -3.85 27.81 -14.99
N ASP A 248 -3.82 28.63 -16.04
CA ASP A 248 -4.04 28.21 -17.44
C ASP A 248 -3.15 27.04 -17.86
N CYS A 249 -1.91 27.00 -17.37
CA CYS A 249 -0.98 25.93 -17.70
C CYS A 249 -1.53 24.54 -17.35
N ILE A 250 -2.33 24.41 -16.29
CA ILE A 250 -2.88 23.12 -15.83
C ILE A 250 -4.20 22.79 -16.52
N LEU A 251 -4.92 23.77 -17.06
CA LEU A 251 -6.24 23.57 -17.67
C LEU A 251 -6.19 22.76 -18.96
N ASP A 252 -5.05 22.80 -19.66
CA ASP A 252 -4.76 21.98 -20.86
C ASP A 252 -4.29 20.55 -20.54
N SER A 253 -4.07 20.22 -19.27
CA SER A 253 -3.57 18.91 -18.86
C SER A 253 -4.69 17.85 -18.94
N PRO A 254 -4.41 16.52 -18.81
CA PRO A 254 -5.42 15.47 -18.91
C PRO A 254 -6.33 15.36 -17.66
N LEU A 255 -6.33 16.37 -16.78
CA LEU A 255 -7.19 16.41 -15.61
C LEU A 255 -8.67 16.33 -15.99
N GLN A 256 -9.46 15.72 -15.12
CA GLN A 256 -10.91 15.59 -15.19
C GLN A 256 -11.59 16.43 -14.11
N TYR A 257 -10.90 16.67 -13.01
CA TYR A 257 -11.43 17.39 -11.85
C TYR A 257 -10.39 18.31 -11.22
N LEU A 258 -10.84 19.50 -10.84
CA LEU A 258 -10.01 20.54 -10.24
C LEU A 258 -10.80 21.26 -9.13
N GLU A 259 -10.23 21.38 -7.93
CA GLU A 259 -10.71 22.34 -6.91
C GLU A 259 -9.66 23.43 -6.70
N ILE A 260 -10.11 24.68 -6.63
CA ILE A 260 -9.24 25.84 -6.47
C ILE A 260 -10.00 27.06 -5.93
N ASP A 261 -9.28 28.01 -5.34
CA ASP A 261 -9.82 29.28 -4.80
C ASP A 261 -10.03 30.38 -5.87
N ILE A 262 -9.76 30.08 -7.14
CA ILE A 262 -9.79 31.05 -8.25
C ILE A 262 -10.96 30.73 -9.18
N VAL A 263 -11.62 31.77 -9.68
CA VAL A 263 -12.65 31.61 -10.71
C VAL A 263 -11.97 31.30 -12.04
N ILE A 264 -12.36 30.19 -12.68
CA ILE A 264 -11.83 29.74 -13.97
C ILE A 264 -12.89 29.97 -15.03
N GLU A 265 -12.52 30.72 -16.05
CA GLU A 265 -13.27 30.88 -17.29
C GLU A 265 -12.52 30.14 -18.42
N HIS A 266 -12.88 28.89 -18.68
CA HIS A 266 -12.22 28.07 -19.69
C HIS A 266 -13.20 27.20 -20.45
N PRO A 267 -13.13 27.12 -21.81
CA PRO A 267 -14.16 26.46 -22.64
C PRO A 267 -14.32 24.95 -22.39
N HIS A 268 -13.32 24.32 -21.78
CA HIS A 268 -13.30 22.88 -21.50
C HIS A 268 -13.63 22.52 -20.04
N TRP A 269 -13.85 23.52 -19.20
CA TRP A 269 -14.12 23.34 -17.78
C TRP A 269 -15.47 23.95 -17.44
N ARG A 270 -16.30 23.18 -16.74
CA ARG A 270 -17.56 23.67 -16.19
C ARG A 270 -17.46 23.77 -14.68
N SER A 271 -17.99 24.85 -14.12
CA SER A 271 -18.17 24.94 -12.67
C SER A 271 -19.13 23.85 -12.21
N ASN A 272 -18.76 23.15 -11.14
CA ASN A 272 -19.56 22.14 -10.49
C ASN A 272 -20.15 22.76 -9.21
N THR A 273 -21.47 22.86 -9.17
CA THR A 273 -22.22 23.43 -8.03
C THR A 273 -22.54 22.39 -6.96
N ASN A 274 -22.04 21.15 -7.09
CA ASN A 274 -22.31 20.08 -6.14
C ASN A 274 -21.55 20.28 -4.82
N SER A 275 -22.16 21.06 -3.92
CA SER A 275 -21.67 21.32 -2.57
C SER A 275 -21.41 20.06 -1.74
N LYS A 276 -21.91 18.89 -2.14
CA LYS A 276 -21.65 17.63 -1.43
C LYS A 276 -20.22 17.14 -1.62
N LEU A 277 -19.55 17.47 -2.73
CA LEU A 277 -18.20 16.98 -3.00
C LEU A 277 -17.16 17.60 -2.06
N THR A 278 -17.32 18.87 -1.66
CA THR A 278 -16.34 19.57 -0.83
C THR A 278 -16.20 18.99 0.58
N VAL A 279 -17.27 18.36 1.08
CA VAL A 279 -17.31 17.78 2.44
C VAL A 279 -16.90 16.31 2.48
N LEU A 280 -16.68 15.68 1.32
CA LEU A 280 -16.28 14.28 1.27
C LEU A 280 -14.77 14.11 1.50
N PRO A 281 -14.36 13.06 2.23
CA PRO A 281 -12.98 12.61 2.28
C PRO A 281 -12.43 12.30 0.88
N ASP A 282 -11.12 12.49 0.71
CA ASP A 282 -10.43 12.41 -0.59
C ASP A 282 -10.77 11.12 -1.37
N GLY A 283 -10.74 9.94 -0.74
CA GLY A 283 -11.13 8.68 -1.39
C GLY A 283 -12.59 8.63 -1.86
N LEU A 284 -13.54 9.08 -1.03
CA LEU A 284 -14.96 9.11 -1.43
C LEU A 284 -15.23 10.14 -2.53
N LYS A 285 -14.56 11.30 -2.45
CA LYS A 285 -14.59 12.32 -3.50
C LYS A 285 -14.09 11.75 -4.82
N PHE A 286 -12.93 11.07 -4.80
CA PHE A 286 -12.37 10.37 -5.94
C PHE A 286 -13.33 9.34 -6.53
N ALA A 287 -13.96 8.50 -5.71
CA ALA A 287 -14.93 7.51 -6.17
C ALA A 287 -16.17 8.13 -6.81
N GLN A 288 -16.63 9.28 -6.31
CA GLN A 288 -17.75 9.99 -6.92
C GLN A 288 -17.39 10.63 -8.27
N ILE A 289 -16.14 11.04 -8.45
CA ILE A 289 -15.64 11.62 -9.71
C ILE A 289 -15.42 10.53 -10.75
N MET A 290 -14.73 9.44 -10.39
CA MET A 290 -14.34 8.38 -11.32
C MET A 290 -15.44 7.35 -11.59
N GLY A 291 -16.46 7.29 -10.73
CA GLY A 291 -17.50 6.27 -10.74
C GLY A 291 -17.14 5.08 -9.87
N LYS A 292 -18.13 4.58 -9.12
CA LYS A 292 -17.94 3.48 -8.16
C LYS A 292 -17.51 2.18 -8.84
N ASP A 293 -18.04 1.88 -10.01
CA ASP A 293 -17.74 0.61 -10.72
C ASP A 293 -16.27 0.53 -11.13
N TYR A 294 -15.71 1.64 -11.61
CA TYR A 294 -14.28 1.75 -11.90
C TYR A 294 -13.46 1.47 -10.65
N CYS A 295 -13.78 2.16 -9.55
CA CYS A 295 -13.07 1.97 -8.28
C CYS A 295 -13.23 0.56 -7.70
N ASN A 296 -14.39 -0.08 -7.83
CA ASN A 296 -14.69 -1.39 -7.24
C ASN A 296 -13.80 -2.54 -7.76
N SER A 297 -13.28 -2.40 -8.98
CA SER A 297 -12.38 -3.39 -9.59
C SER A 297 -10.91 -3.25 -9.18
N GLN A 298 -10.55 -2.17 -8.47
CA GLN A 298 -9.16 -1.76 -8.28
C GLN A 298 -8.74 -1.79 -6.82
N ILE A 299 -7.44 -1.97 -6.57
CA ILE A 299 -6.85 -1.67 -5.26
C ILE A 299 -6.70 -0.15 -5.15
N ILE A 300 -7.15 0.41 -4.04
CA ILE A 300 -7.05 1.85 -3.77
C ILE A 300 -6.11 2.04 -2.59
N PHE A 301 -5.07 2.84 -2.78
CA PHE A 301 -4.10 3.16 -1.75
C PHE A 301 -4.24 4.65 -1.41
N ASP A 302 -4.96 4.93 -0.32
CA ASP A 302 -5.29 6.28 0.17
C ASP A 302 -4.30 6.72 1.24
N CYS A 303 -3.31 7.47 0.78
CA CYS A 303 -2.19 7.99 1.54
C CYS A 303 -2.48 9.41 2.01
N LYS A 304 -2.30 9.65 3.30
CA LYS A 304 -2.24 11.00 3.88
C LYS A 304 -0.87 11.23 4.49
N VAL A 305 -0.21 12.34 4.16
CA VAL A 305 0.97 12.81 4.88
C VAL A 305 0.53 13.90 5.85
N SER A 306 0.74 13.67 7.14
CA SER A 306 0.43 14.61 8.22
C SER A 306 1.65 15.45 8.56
N SER A 307 1.43 16.74 8.81
CA SER A 307 2.43 17.63 9.41
C SER A 307 2.59 17.43 10.92
N THR A 308 1.74 16.63 11.55
CA THR A 308 1.80 16.38 13.00
C THR A 308 2.90 15.36 13.35
N GLU A 309 3.50 15.55 14.52
CA GLU A 309 4.41 14.55 15.10
C GLU A 309 3.59 13.31 15.48
N GLY A 310 4.10 12.10 15.24
CA GLY A 310 3.36 10.84 15.40
C GLY A 310 2.97 10.45 16.84
N SER A 311 2.93 11.41 17.77
CA SER A 311 2.46 11.28 19.15
C SER A 311 0.95 11.48 19.31
N GLU A 312 0.24 11.86 18.25
CA GLU A 312 -1.22 11.99 18.29
C GLU A 312 -1.91 10.63 18.49
N SER A 313 -2.92 10.60 19.36
CA SER A 313 -3.79 9.43 19.47
C SER A 313 -4.34 9.04 18.09
N LEU A 314 -4.39 7.75 17.79
CA LEU A 314 -4.97 7.21 16.55
C LEU A 314 -6.34 7.83 16.23
N GLU A 315 -7.13 8.13 17.27
CA GLU A 315 -8.40 8.85 17.15
C GLU A 315 -8.28 10.24 16.52
N LYS A 316 -7.35 11.08 17.00
CA LYS A 316 -7.11 12.42 16.43
C LYS A 316 -6.64 12.30 14.98
N LEU A 317 -5.84 11.29 14.67
CA LEU A 317 -5.38 11.01 13.31
C LEU A 317 -6.54 10.66 12.38
N TRP A 318 -7.42 9.74 12.78
CA TRP A 318 -8.60 9.42 11.99
C TRP A 318 -9.54 10.63 11.91
N LYS A 319 -9.72 11.39 13.00
CA LYS A 319 -10.49 12.65 13.02
C LYS A 319 -9.91 13.71 12.07
N SER A 320 -8.59 13.81 11.95
CA SER A 320 -7.95 14.78 11.04
C SER A 320 -8.21 14.44 9.58
N ARG A 321 -8.49 13.17 9.24
CA ARG A 321 -8.97 12.80 7.89
C ARG A 321 -10.38 13.34 7.58
N PHE A 322 -11.15 13.78 8.60
CA PHE A 322 -12.48 14.40 8.43
C PHE A 322 -12.44 15.93 8.37
N GLN A 323 -11.39 16.58 8.88
CA GLN A 323 -11.35 18.03 8.94
C GLN A 323 -10.99 18.60 7.56
N SER A 324 -12.01 18.79 6.73
CA SER A 324 -11.93 19.76 5.65
C SER A 324 -11.62 21.12 6.30
N SER A 325 -10.47 21.68 5.94
CA SER A 325 -10.06 23.00 6.39
C SER A 325 -11.13 24.00 5.97
N ASN A 326 -11.74 24.64 6.97
CA ASN A 326 -12.53 25.86 6.96
C ASN A 326 -13.39 26.19 5.71
N PRO A 327 -14.73 26.24 5.84
CA PRO A 327 -15.65 26.70 4.79
C PRO A 327 -15.59 28.22 4.52
N SER A 328 -14.63 28.96 5.09
CA SER A 328 -14.63 30.42 5.12
C SER A 328 -14.05 31.09 3.86
N ARG A 329 -13.46 30.32 2.94
CA ARG A 329 -13.01 30.82 1.62
C ARG A 329 -13.79 30.13 0.51
N ARG A 330 -14.11 30.89 -0.55
CA ARG A 330 -14.84 30.38 -1.72
C ARG A 330 -13.94 29.40 -2.48
N VAL A 331 -14.12 28.11 -2.22
CA VAL A 331 -13.56 27.03 -3.03
C VAL A 331 -14.48 26.79 -4.21
N PHE A 332 -13.93 26.82 -5.41
CA PHE A 332 -14.62 26.51 -6.65
C PHE A 332 -14.24 25.11 -7.13
N GLN A 333 -15.22 24.38 -7.63
CA GLN A 333 -15.02 23.04 -8.18
C GLN A 333 -15.26 23.09 -9.68
N TYR A 334 -14.40 22.41 -10.44
CA TYR A 334 -14.51 22.34 -11.88
C TYR A 334 -14.40 20.89 -12.33
N THR A 335 -15.23 20.54 -13.32
CA THR A 335 -15.19 19.25 -13.99
C THR A 335 -14.95 19.49 -15.46
N ARG A 336 -14.11 18.66 -16.08
CA ARG A 336 -13.87 18.75 -17.51
C ARG A 336 -15.10 18.27 -18.29
N ILE A 337 -15.40 18.96 -19.39
CA ILE A 337 -16.49 18.58 -20.30
C ILE A 337 -16.01 17.37 -21.12
N ALA A 338 -16.72 16.24 -21.02
CA ALA A 338 -16.29 14.91 -21.47
C ALA A 338 -15.88 14.82 -22.96
N ASP A 339 -16.44 15.68 -23.82
CA ASP A 339 -16.17 15.68 -25.26
C ASP A 339 -15.00 16.58 -25.69
N SER A 340 -14.40 17.31 -24.75
CA SER A 340 -13.18 18.09 -24.99
C SER A 340 -11.94 17.20 -24.85
N LYS A 341 -11.72 16.30 -25.82
CA LYS A 341 -10.37 15.72 -25.95
C LYS A 341 -9.41 16.91 -26.03
N PRO A 342 -8.39 17.01 -25.15
CA PRO A 342 -7.32 17.95 -25.40
C PRO A 342 -6.84 17.64 -26.80
N SER A 343 -6.77 18.64 -27.68
CA SER A 343 -5.94 18.52 -28.87
C SER A 343 -4.53 18.36 -28.33
N ILE A 344 -4.15 17.12 -28.01
CA ILE A 344 -2.76 16.71 -27.96
C ILE A 344 -2.36 16.94 -29.40
N LEU A 345 -1.85 18.14 -29.69
CA LEU A 345 -1.17 18.46 -30.93
C LEU A 345 -0.21 17.30 -31.10
N SER A 346 -0.56 16.38 -31.99
CA SER A 346 0.30 15.27 -32.36
C SER A 346 1.62 15.93 -32.63
N ARG A 347 2.62 15.64 -31.80
CA ARG A 347 3.92 16.27 -31.85
C ARG A 347 4.34 16.16 -33.31
N GLN A 348 4.23 17.26 -34.06
CA GLN A 348 4.77 17.30 -35.40
C GLN A 348 6.24 17.07 -35.12
N THR A 349 6.69 15.84 -35.36
CA THR A 349 8.08 15.54 -35.51
C THR A 349 8.51 16.40 -36.67
N LYS A 350 8.87 17.66 -36.38
CA LYS A 350 9.78 18.42 -37.22
C LYS A 350 10.95 17.49 -37.35
N SER A 351 11.03 16.81 -38.50
CA SER A 351 12.16 15.98 -38.86
C SER A 351 13.37 16.85 -38.60
N ARG A 352 14.13 16.53 -37.53
CA ARG A 352 15.42 17.16 -37.34
C ARG A 352 16.15 16.95 -38.66
N PRO A 353 16.65 18.01 -39.34
CA PRO A 353 17.49 17.81 -40.49
C PRO A 353 18.60 16.85 -40.03
N LYS A 354 18.75 15.72 -40.73
CA LYS A 354 19.79 14.74 -40.45
C LYS A 354 21.11 15.52 -40.42
N ALA A 355 21.66 15.75 -39.23
CA ALA A 355 23.01 16.25 -39.11
C ALA A 355 23.87 15.20 -39.82
N ARG A 356 24.42 15.55 -40.98
CA ARG A 356 25.44 14.73 -41.65
C ARG A 356 26.53 14.50 -40.61
N ALA A 357 26.68 13.26 -40.17
CA ALA A 357 27.85 12.86 -39.39
C ALA A 357 29.07 13.28 -40.22
N LYS A 358 29.83 14.27 -39.74
CA LYS A 358 31.17 14.50 -40.26
C LYS A 358 31.93 13.22 -39.93
N LYS A 359 32.36 12.50 -40.96
CA LYS A 359 33.33 11.39 -40.79
C LYS A 359 34.50 11.97 -40.00
N LEU A 360 34.72 11.44 -38.80
CA LEU A 360 35.92 11.72 -38.05
C LEU A 360 37.09 11.20 -38.90
N ASP A 361 38.01 12.09 -39.29
CA ASP A 361 39.24 11.68 -39.94
C ASP A 361 40.17 11.11 -38.86
N LEU A 362 40.23 9.78 -38.78
CA LEU A 362 41.02 9.03 -37.79
C LEU A 362 42.52 9.37 -37.85
N LYS A 363 43.03 9.97 -38.95
CA LYS A 363 44.42 10.42 -39.01
C LYS A 363 44.72 11.59 -38.07
N THR A 364 43.74 12.44 -37.80
CA THR A 364 43.94 13.60 -36.89
C THR A 364 43.78 13.26 -35.41
N PHE A 365 43.35 12.04 -35.06
CA PHE A 365 43.08 11.66 -33.67
C PHE A 365 44.30 11.10 -32.93
N PHE A 366 45.36 10.73 -33.64
CA PHE A 366 46.57 10.13 -33.03
C PHE A 366 47.83 11.03 -33.09
N ASP A 367 47.71 12.27 -33.55
CA ASP A 367 48.80 13.26 -33.51
C ASP A 367 48.69 14.18 -32.27
N ILE A 368 48.65 13.59 -31.06
CA ILE A 368 48.89 14.30 -29.78
C ILE A 368 50.01 13.61 -29.02
#